data_AF-A0A0Z8DWS4-F1
#
_entry.id   AF-A0A0Z8DWS4-F1
#
_cell.length_a   1.000
_cell.length_b   1.000
_cell.length_c   1.000
_cell.angle_alpha   90.00
_cell.angle_beta   90.00
_cell.angle_gamma   90.00
#
_symmetry.space_group_name_H-M   'P 1'
#
loop_
_entity.id
_entity.type
_entity.pdbx_description
1 polymer ?
#
loop_
_entity_poly.entity_id
_entity_poly.type
_entity_poly.pdbx_seq_one_letter_code
_entity_poly.pdbx_strand_id
1 'polypeptide(L)'
;MTAELPKKDDLYGQQYVTVVKHLQEAGFKNIQGVEITDLEFGKIGESDLVELVSVDGEDWKEGRALKNIPITISYHVPKKDAVEFKLPASKNLADVEKELKDSGFKQFELTPVLLVEEGNADKKDKIDRLQIGNHTYQSNHFYSTSLPVTLTYFDVSKDNIKLPENLAEAKTKPELEKQLKTAGFTDIKWTAVADKDKAKHEKIQKISLAGAELQLPTKQEIISKKSTPIVITYYDFSSFAELPSSISTKTAADTKKLFTDGGFSQVSEVATETNEIAKNGQIIAVEIDGKSFNEMNDKVLEKDSKVIIKYWNAEKAIAEKARKEEKERLAAEAQKVAEAEAQSQVQQFAATPSQNTYYPNCKAVRQAGAAPIYRGEPGYGSHLDRDGDGVGCE
;
A
#
# COMPACT_ATOMS: atom_id res chain seq x y z
N MET A 1 -3.57 20.18 91.42
CA MET A 1 -3.78 18.74 91.21
C MET A 1 -3.31 18.38 89.81
N THR A 2 -2.11 17.82 89.69
CA THR A 2 -1.51 17.39 88.42
C THR A 2 -1.63 15.87 88.26
N ALA A 3 -1.50 15.39 87.03
CA ALA A 3 -1.41 13.98 86.67
C ALA A 3 -0.24 13.77 85.70
N GLU A 4 0.27 12.55 85.63
CA GLU A 4 1.27 12.15 84.63
C GLU A 4 0.58 11.90 83.29
N LEU A 5 1.16 12.40 82.19
CA LEU A 5 0.67 12.15 80.86
C LEU A 5 1.01 10.71 80.43
N PRO A 6 0.10 9.98 79.75
CA PRO A 6 0.42 8.66 79.20
C PRO A 6 1.60 8.71 78.23
N LYS A 7 2.30 7.59 78.05
CA LYS A 7 3.47 7.53 77.17
C LYS A 7 3.06 7.68 75.72
N LYS A 8 3.99 8.13 74.87
CA LYS A 8 3.78 8.31 73.44
C LYS A 8 3.16 7.07 72.77
N ASP A 9 3.65 5.88 73.09
CA ASP A 9 3.18 4.61 72.48
C ASP A 9 1.74 4.25 72.87
N ASP A 10 1.25 4.78 73.99
CA ASP A 10 -0.13 4.60 74.47
C ASP A 10 -1.10 5.64 73.87
N LEU A 11 -0.58 6.56 73.05
CA LEU A 11 -1.31 7.69 72.47
C LEU A 11 -1.32 7.62 70.94
N TYR A 12 -0.16 7.62 70.30
CA TYR A 12 -0.05 7.77 68.84
C TYR A 12 -0.27 6.44 68.13
N GLY A 13 -1.09 6.44 67.08
CA GLY A 13 -1.45 5.23 66.34
C GLY A 13 -2.39 4.27 67.09
N GLN A 14 -2.87 4.66 68.27
CA GLN A 14 -3.90 3.93 69.02
C GLN A 14 -5.29 4.44 68.64
N GLN A 15 -6.33 3.63 68.89
CA GLN A 15 -7.72 4.05 68.70
C GLN A 15 -8.07 5.23 69.62
N TYR A 16 -8.76 6.23 69.08
CA TYR A 16 -9.19 7.42 69.80
C TYR A 16 -9.89 7.07 71.13
N VAL A 17 -10.80 6.09 71.11
CA VAL A 17 -11.51 5.66 72.32
C VAL A 17 -10.59 5.11 73.42
N THR A 18 -9.51 4.42 73.03
CA THR A 18 -8.51 3.87 73.94
C THR A 18 -7.66 4.99 74.54
N VAL A 19 -7.26 5.96 73.72
CA VAL A 19 -6.47 7.13 74.16
C VAL A 19 -7.26 7.99 75.13
N VAL A 20 -8.53 8.29 74.82
CA VAL A 20 -9.43 9.02 75.71
C VAL A 20 -9.56 8.30 77.05
N LYS A 21 -9.71 6.97 77.03
CA LYS A 21 -9.78 6.16 78.25
C LYS A 21 -8.50 6.28 79.08
N HIS A 22 -7.32 6.12 78.49
CA HIS A 22 -6.04 6.27 79.20
C HIS A 22 -5.90 7.64 79.86
N LEU A 23 -6.27 8.71 79.15
CA LEU A 23 -6.23 10.09 79.69
C LEU A 23 -7.25 10.30 80.83
N GLN A 24 -8.45 9.74 80.71
CA GLN A 24 -9.46 9.80 81.76
C GLN A 24 -9.04 9.01 83.01
N GLU A 25 -8.44 7.83 82.84
CA GLU A 25 -7.90 7.01 83.93
C GLU A 25 -6.73 7.70 84.65
N ALA A 26 -5.89 8.46 83.91
CA ALA A 26 -4.88 9.33 84.49
C ALA A 26 -5.47 10.57 85.22
N GLY A 27 -6.76 10.86 85.00
CA GLY A 27 -7.52 11.89 85.70
C GLY A 27 -7.66 13.21 84.95
N PHE A 28 -7.37 13.25 83.64
CA PHE A 28 -7.63 14.39 82.77
C PHE A 28 -9.12 14.49 82.42
N LYS A 29 -9.67 15.70 82.45
CA LYS A 29 -11.12 15.94 82.28
C LYS A 29 -11.49 16.79 81.06
N ASN A 30 -10.58 17.63 80.59
CA ASN A 30 -10.82 18.56 79.49
C ASN A 30 -10.17 18.02 78.20
N ILE A 31 -10.81 17.01 77.61
CA ILE A 31 -10.32 16.29 76.43
C ILE A 31 -11.27 16.57 75.27
N GLN A 32 -10.74 17.00 74.13
CA GLN A 32 -11.48 17.29 72.91
C GLN A 32 -10.93 16.47 71.74
N GLY A 33 -11.82 15.85 70.97
CA GLY A 33 -11.49 15.19 69.71
C GLY A 33 -11.62 16.13 68.51
N VAL A 34 -10.71 16.00 67.55
CA VAL A 34 -10.75 16.67 66.25
C VAL A 34 -10.62 15.61 65.15
N GLU A 35 -11.65 15.52 64.31
CA GLU A 35 -11.70 14.55 63.22
C GLU A 35 -10.90 15.02 62.00
N ILE A 36 -10.06 14.13 61.48
CA ILE A 36 -9.37 14.28 60.20
C ILE A 36 -10.09 13.37 59.19
N THR A 37 -10.88 13.96 58.30
CA THR A 37 -11.76 13.23 57.36
C THR A 37 -11.04 12.94 56.04
N ASP A 38 -10.04 12.06 56.07
CA ASP A 38 -9.14 11.80 54.95
C ASP A 38 -9.12 10.34 54.49
N LEU A 39 -9.65 9.39 55.27
CA LEU A 39 -9.57 7.97 54.93
C LEU A 39 -10.56 7.59 53.82
N GLU A 40 -10.01 7.19 52.67
CA GLU A 40 -10.78 6.69 51.51
C GLU A 40 -11.03 5.19 51.57
N PHE A 41 -10.22 4.44 52.33
CA PHE A 41 -10.31 3.00 52.47
C PHE A 41 -9.80 2.60 53.84
N GLY A 42 -10.44 1.60 54.45
CA GLY A 42 -9.98 1.05 55.71
C GLY A 42 -10.91 -0.02 56.26
N LYS A 43 -10.42 -0.78 57.23
CA LYS A 43 -11.21 -1.79 57.93
C LYS A 43 -12.17 -1.10 58.89
N ILE A 44 -13.42 -1.58 58.93
CA ILE A 44 -14.45 -1.02 59.82
C ILE A 44 -14.03 -1.28 61.27
N GLY A 45 -14.03 -0.22 62.07
CA GLY A 45 -13.63 -0.25 63.48
C GLY A 45 -12.13 -0.09 63.74
N GLU A 46 -11.31 0.12 62.71
CA GLU A 46 -9.84 0.33 62.84
C GLU A 46 -9.38 1.66 62.22
N SER A 47 -10.31 2.59 61.99
CA SER A 47 -10.05 3.86 61.29
C SER A 47 -9.79 5.07 62.18
N ASP A 48 -10.12 5.01 63.48
CA ASP A 48 -10.05 6.14 64.41
C ASP A 48 -8.68 6.32 65.07
N LEU A 49 -7.60 6.09 64.32
CA LEU A 49 -6.24 6.13 64.84
C LEU A 49 -5.81 7.58 65.11
N VAL A 50 -5.25 7.79 66.30
CA VAL A 50 -4.76 9.10 66.75
C VAL A 50 -3.47 9.48 66.02
N GLU A 51 -3.46 10.67 65.40
CA GLU A 51 -2.30 11.25 64.72
C GLU A 51 -1.56 12.25 65.62
N LEU A 52 -2.30 13.11 66.32
CA LEU A 52 -1.71 14.19 67.12
C LEU A 52 -2.41 14.32 68.47
N VAL A 53 -1.62 14.54 69.52
CA VAL A 53 -2.11 14.97 70.82
C VAL A 53 -1.43 16.29 71.17
N SER A 54 -2.22 17.29 71.57
CA SER A 54 -1.72 18.57 72.08
C SER A 54 -2.24 18.83 73.49
N VAL A 55 -1.41 19.48 74.31
CA VAL A 55 -1.69 19.86 75.69
C VAL A 55 -1.53 21.37 75.79
N ASP A 56 -2.63 22.07 76.07
CA ASP A 56 -2.71 23.54 76.08
C ASP A 56 -2.28 24.21 74.76
N GLY A 57 -2.54 23.54 73.64
CA GLY A 57 -2.18 24.01 72.30
C GLY A 57 -0.72 23.75 71.90
N GLU A 58 0.11 23.18 72.77
CA GLU A 58 1.44 22.67 72.41
C GLU A 58 1.41 21.17 72.11
N ASP A 59 2.28 20.71 71.22
CA ASP A 59 2.48 19.28 70.98
C ASP A 59 2.79 18.54 72.28
N TRP A 60 2.22 17.34 72.42
CA TRP A 60 2.43 16.49 73.58
C TRP A 60 3.93 16.28 73.87
N LYS A 61 4.28 16.36 75.16
CA LYS A 61 5.61 16.07 75.69
C LYS A 61 5.46 15.23 76.96
N GLU A 62 6.43 14.37 77.21
CA GLU A 62 6.46 13.58 78.44
C GLU A 62 6.53 14.48 79.67
N GLY A 63 5.75 14.16 80.71
CA GLY A 63 5.74 14.92 81.94
C GLY A 63 4.39 14.94 82.64
N ARG A 64 4.20 15.95 83.51
CA ARG A 64 2.97 16.12 84.30
C ARG A 64 2.25 17.39 83.88
N ALA A 65 0.94 17.32 83.81
CA ALA A 65 0.09 18.47 83.48
C ALA A 65 -1.08 18.61 84.47
N LEU A 66 -1.74 19.78 84.47
CA LEU A 66 -2.92 20.01 85.30
C LEU A 66 -4.07 19.12 84.83
N LYS A 67 -4.81 18.51 85.76
CA LYS A 67 -5.92 17.60 85.41
C LYS A 67 -7.04 18.22 84.56
N ASN A 68 -7.17 19.55 84.56
CA ASN A 68 -8.16 20.29 83.78
C ASN A 68 -7.56 21.07 82.61
N ILE A 69 -6.28 20.84 82.28
CA ILE A 69 -5.63 21.44 81.13
C ILE A 69 -6.35 21.00 79.84
N PRO A 70 -6.54 21.87 78.84
CA PRO A 70 -7.09 21.46 77.56
C PRO A 70 -6.17 20.43 76.90
N ILE A 71 -6.74 19.29 76.49
CA ILE A 71 -6.06 18.28 75.68
C ILE A 71 -6.86 18.11 74.39
N THR A 72 -6.21 18.29 73.24
CA THR A 72 -6.83 18.06 71.94
C THR A 72 -6.21 16.84 71.28
N ILE A 73 -7.04 15.94 70.77
CA ILE A 73 -6.64 14.71 70.10
C ILE A 73 -7.15 14.77 68.66
N SER A 74 -6.25 14.80 67.69
CA SER A 74 -6.59 14.68 66.27
C SER A 74 -6.51 13.22 65.85
N TYR A 75 -7.55 12.71 65.20
CA TYR A 75 -7.64 11.31 64.77
C TYR A 75 -8.28 11.19 63.39
N HIS A 76 -7.83 10.20 62.63
CA HIS A 76 -8.35 9.95 61.29
C HIS A 76 -9.77 9.36 61.36
N VAL A 77 -10.62 9.68 60.39
CA VAL A 77 -11.93 9.07 60.23
C VAL A 77 -12.24 8.87 58.74
N PRO A 78 -13.13 7.93 58.40
CA PRO A 78 -13.60 7.76 57.02
C PRO A 78 -14.12 9.08 56.43
N LYS A 79 -13.88 9.29 55.12
CA LYS A 79 -14.55 10.37 54.40
C LYS A 79 -16.07 10.24 54.51
N LYS A 80 -16.78 11.37 54.39
CA LYS A 80 -18.25 11.42 54.50
C LYS A 80 -18.97 10.56 53.46
N ASP A 81 -18.32 10.32 52.32
CA ASP A 81 -18.82 9.52 51.23
C ASP A 81 -18.35 8.07 51.29
N ALA A 82 -17.68 7.67 52.38
CA ALA A 82 -17.25 6.31 52.62
C ALA A 82 -18.41 5.41 53.07
N VAL A 83 -18.53 4.26 52.44
CA VAL A 83 -19.59 3.28 52.68
C VAL A 83 -19.02 1.88 52.85
N GLU A 84 -19.68 1.07 53.67
CA GLU A 84 -19.47 -0.38 53.65
C GLU A 84 -20.25 -0.97 52.47
N PHE A 85 -19.53 -1.36 51.42
CA PHE A 85 -20.13 -2.07 50.29
C PHE A 85 -20.32 -3.55 50.62
N LYS A 86 -21.52 -4.08 50.38
CA LYS A 86 -21.84 -5.51 50.59
C LYS A 86 -21.98 -6.22 49.26
N LEU A 87 -20.98 -7.00 48.87
CA LEU A 87 -21.03 -7.77 47.63
C LEU A 87 -22.23 -8.75 47.64
N PRO A 88 -23.16 -8.67 46.65
CA PRO A 88 -24.29 -9.58 46.56
C PRO A 88 -23.87 -11.05 46.46
N ALA A 89 -24.59 -11.94 47.14
CA ALA A 89 -24.30 -13.38 47.15
C ALA A 89 -24.39 -14.03 45.76
N SER A 90 -25.23 -13.49 44.87
CA SER A 90 -25.36 -13.97 43.49
C SER A 90 -24.08 -13.78 42.68
N LYS A 91 -23.26 -12.76 43.02
CA LYS A 91 -22.12 -12.26 42.24
C LYS A 91 -22.43 -12.05 40.75
N ASN A 92 -23.70 -11.85 40.40
CA ASN A 92 -24.09 -11.55 39.03
C ASN A 92 -23.82 -10.08 38.74
N LEU A 93 -23.28 -9.78 37.57
CA LEU A 93 -22.87 -8.44 37.14
C LEU A 93 -23.99 -7.42 37.35
N ALA A 94 -25.22 -7.72 36.94
CA ALA A 94 -26.35 -6.80 37.07
C ALA A 94 -26.69 -6.49 38.52
N ASP A 95 -26.68 -7.50 39.40
CA ASP A 95 -26.93 -7.33 40.83
C ASP A 95 -25.82 -6.51 41.50
N VAL A 96 -24.55 -6.79 41.16
CA VAL A 96 -23.40 -6.06 41.70
C VAL A 96 -23.39 -4.60 41.25
N GLU A 97 -23.64 -4.33 39.97
CA GLU A 97 -23.76 -2.96 39.46
C GLU A 97 -24.89 -2.19 40.15
N LYS A 98 -26.03 -2.85 40.37
CA LYS A 98 -27.16 -2.25 41.06
C LYS A 98 -26.78 -1.89 42.49
N GLU A 99 -26.23 -2.84 43.24
CA GLU A 99 -25.80 -2.60 44.63
C GLU A 99 -24.74 -1.49 44.72
N LEU A 100 -23.81 -1.43 43.77
CA LEU A 100 -22.80 -0.38 43.73
C LEU A 100 -23.42 1.01 43.51
N LYS A 101 -24.39 1.12 42.59
CA LYS A 101 -25.14 2.36 42.35
C LYS A 101 -25.97 2.76 43.58
N ASP A 102 -26.67 1.80 44.17
CA ASP A 102 -27.47 1.98 45.39
C ASP A 102 -26.58 2.41 46.57
N SER A 103 -25.33 1.95 46.61
CA SER A 103 -24.30 2.35 47.59
C SER A 103 -23.64 3.70 47.30
N GLY A 104 -23.96 4.36 46.18
CA GLY A 104 -23.47 5.71 45.86
C GLY A 104 -22.25 5.79 44.95
N PHE A 105 -21.69 4.66 44.50
CA PHE A 105 -20.64 4.67 43.48
C PHE A 105 -21.21 5.13 42.13
N LYS A 106 -20.45 5.93 41.38
CA LYS A 106 -20.95 6.58 40.14
C LYS A 106 -20.27 6.10 38.86
N GLN A 107 -19.07 5.56 38.96
CA GLN A 107 -18.26 5.17 37.82
C GLN A 107 -17.80 3.72 37.97
N PHE A 108 -18.10 2.93 36.94
CA PHE A 108 -17.73 1.53 36.84
C PHE A 108 -17.07 1.29 35.50
N GLU A 109 -15.92 0.62 35.52
CA GLU A 109 -15.27 0.07 34.35
C GLU A 109 -15.54 -1.44 34.30
N LEU A 110 -16.01 -1.93 33.17
CA LEU A 110 -16.26 -3.35 32.96
C LEU A 110 -15.12 -3.95 32.13
N THR A 111 -14.51 -5.01 32.66
CA THR A 111 -13.44 -5.75 31.96
C THR A 111 -13.90 -7.18 31.73
N PRO A 112 -14.26 -7.57 30.49
CA PRO A 112 -14.71 -8.92 30.22
C PRO A 112 -13.53 -9.90 30.16
N VAL A 113 -13.74 -11.09 30.73
CA VAL A 113 -12.95 -12.30 30.48
C VAL A 113 -13.77 -13.15 29.51
N LEU A 114 -13.31 -13.25 28.28
CA LEU A 114 -14.03 -13.97 27.23
C LEU A 114 -13.89 -15.48 27.42
N LEU A 115 -15.03 -16.18 27.50
CA LEU A 115 -15.09 -17.64 27.52
C LEU A 115 -16.04 -18.14 26.43
N VAL A 116 -15.75 -19.31 25.87
CA VAL A 116 -16.68 -20.01 24.98
C VAL A 116 -17.92 -20.47 25.76
N GLU A 117 -19.07 -20.53 25.10
CA GLU A 117 -20.34 -20.93 25.72
C GLU A 117 -20.32 -22.37 26.25
N GLU A 118 -19.67 -23.27 25.50
CA GLU A 118 -19.54 -24.67 25.86
C GLU A 118 -18.80 -24.84 27.18
N GLY A 119 -19.45 -25.49 28.16
CA GLY A 119 -18.86 -25.78 29.47
C GLY A 119 -18.72 -24.60 30.44
N ASN A 120 -19.16 -23.39 30.08
CA ASN A 120 -19.03 -22.19 30.94
C ASN A 120 -20.34 -21.42 31.17
N ALA A 121 -21.49 -21.99 30.83
CA ALA A 121 -22.78 -21.32 30.93
C ALA A 121 -23.11 -20.84 32.37
N ASP A 122 -22.63 -21.54 33.39
CA ASP A 122 -22.80 -21.20 34.82
C ASP A 122 -22.01 -19.95 35.25
N LYS A 123 -20.91 -19.65 34.55
CA LYS A 123 -20.07 -18.47 34.80
C LYS A 123 -20.61 -17.21 34.14
N LYS A 124 -21.60 -17.33 33.24
CA LYS A 124 -22.11 -16.20 32.47
C LYS A 124 -22.50 -15.03 33.38
N ASP A 125 -21.92 -13.87 33.08
CA ASP A 125 -22.15 -12.61 33.79
C ASP A 125 -21.79 -12.68 35.29
N LYS A 126 -20.95 -13.64 35.72
CA LYS A 126 -20.43 -13.69 37.08
C LYS A 126 -19.20 -12.79 37.22
N ILE A 127 -19.13 -12.09 38.35
CA ILE A 127 -17.95 -11.32 38.75
C ILE A 127 -16.83 -12.29 39.12
N ASP A 128 -15.71 -12.16 38.41
CA ASP A 128 -14.44 -12.81 38.72
C ASP A 128 -13.69 -11.99 39.79
N ARG A 129 -13.59 -10.68 39.57
CA ARG A 129 -12.88 -9.76 40.46
C ARG A 129 -13.56 -8.40 40.52
N LEU A 130 -13.65 -7.84 41.72
CA LEU A 130 -14.09 -6.48 42.00
C LEU A 130 -12.92 -5.71 42.62
N GLN A 131 -12.59 -4.57 42.03
CA GLN A 131 -11.59 -3.64 42.51
C GLN A 131 -12.24 -2.27 42.77
N ILE A 132 -11.91 -1.64 43.90
CA ILE A 132 -12.37 -0.30 44.27
C ILE A 132 -11.12 0.53 44.57
N GLY A 133 -10.87 1.57 43.78
CA GLY A 133 -9.60 2.27 43.73
C GLY A 133 -8.47 1.32 43.33
N ASN A 134 -7.41 1.31 44.14
CA ASN A 134 -6.27 0.39 43.98
C ASN A 134 -6.39 -0.87 44.84
N HIS A 135 -7.59 -1.15 45.39
CA HIS A 135 -7.80 -2.24 46.33
C HIS A 135 -8.71 -3.32 45.73
N THR A 136 -8.28 -4.58 45.81
CA THR A 136 -9.19 -5.71 45.63
C THR A 136 -10.24 -5.67 46.73
N TYR A 137 -11.52 -5.87 46.39
CA TYR A 137 -12.59 -5.85 47.38
C TYR A 137 -12.35 -6.84 48.52
N GLN A 138 -12.55 -6.32 49.72
CA GLN A 138 -12.53 -7.02 50.99
C GLN A 138 -13.83 -6.70 51.73
N SER A 139 -14.44 -7.74 52.31
CA SER A 139 -15.56 -7.56 53.23
C SER A 139 -15.11 -6.84 54.50
N ASN A 140 -16.05 -6.23 55.22
CA ASN A 140 -15.79 -5.49 56.47
C ASN A 140 -14.80 -4.32 56.32
N HIS A 141 -14.77 -3.71 55.13
CA HIS A 141 -14.02 -2.49 54.84
C HIS A 141 -14.97 -1.42 54.32
N PHE A 142 -14.67 -0.16 54.63
CA PHE A 142 -15.31 0.98 53.99
C PHE A 142 -14.49 1.44 52.78
N TYR A 143 -15.18 2.04 51.82
CA TYR A 143 -14.59 2.62 50.63
C TYR A 143 -15.28 3.94 50.35
N SER A 144 -14.51 4.99 50.06
CA SER A 144 -15.02 6.25 49.51
C SER A 144 -15.69 5.97 48.17
N THR A 145 -16.93 6.43 48.02
CA THR A 145 -17.71 6.27 46.77
C THR A 145 -17.16 7.07 45.59
N SER A 146 -16.22 7.98 45.85
CA SER A 146 -15.43 8.67 44.82
C SER A 146 -14.36 7.80 44.14
N LEU A 147 -14.01 6.64 44.74
CA LEU A 147 -13.00 5.75 44.16
C LEU A 147 -13.52 5.08 42.87
N PRO A 148 -12.68 4.93 41.84
CA PRO A 148 -13.06 4.23 40.62
C PRO A 148 -13.30 2.75 40.91
N VAL A 149 -14.32 2.16 40.30
CA VAL A 149 -14.63 0.73 40.46
C VAL A 149 -14.35 0.00 39.15
N THR A 150 -13.64 -1.12 39.23
CA THR A 150 -13.42 -2.02 38.09
C THR A 150 -14.03 -3.38 38.39
N LEU A 151 -14.92 -3.84 37.51
CA LEU A 151 -15.55 -5.15 37.55
C LEU A 151 -14.99 -6.03 36.44
N THR A 152 -14.18 -7.02 36.82
CA THR A 152 -13.81 -8.11 35.93
C THR A 152 -14.87 -9.20 35.97
N TYR A 153 -15.46 -9.55 34.83
CA TYR A 153 -16.57 -10.49 34.76
C TYR A 153 -16.39 -11.49 33.60
N PHE A 154 -17.02 -12.66 33.70
CA PHE A 154 -17.00 -13.64 32.61
C PHE A 154 -18.06 -13.31 31.56
N ASP A 155 -17.62 -12.91 30.37
CA ASP A 155 -18.47 -12.82 29.19
C ASP A 155 -18.54 -14.21 28.56
N VAL A 156 -19.71 -14.82 28.64
CA VAL A 156 -20.00 -16.12 28.02
C VAL A 156 -21.09 -15.87 26.98
N SER A 157 -20.67 -15.71 25.74
CA SER A 157 -21.56 -15.42 24.61
C SER A 157 -21.22 -16.28 23.39
N LYS A 158 -22.23 -16.49 22.55
CA LYS A 158 -22.10 -17.18 21.26
C LYS A 158 -21.17 -16.47 20.28
N ASP A 159 -20.87 -15.21 20.56
CA ASP A 159 -19.94 -14.43 19.77
C ASP A 159 -18.48 -14.68 20.17
N ASN A 160 -18.22 -15.34 21.29
CA ASN A 160 -16.87 -15.71 21.70
C ASN A 160 -16.43 -16.96 20.94
N ILE A 161 -15.47 -16.78 20.05
CA ILE A 161 -14.94 -17.80 19.16
C ILE A 161 -13.51 -18.12 19.55
N LYS A 162 -13.20 -19.41 19.59
CA LYS A 162 -11.83 -19.90 19.75
C LYS A 162 -11.06 -19.69 18.45
N LEU A 163 -9.88 -19.09 18.54
CA LEU A 163 -8.96 -18.97 17.43
C LEU A 163 -8.36 -20.36 17.08
N PRO A 164 -8.34 -20.78 15.79
CA PRO A 164 -7.79 -22.08 15.42
C PRO A 164 -6.30 -22.21 15.76
N GLU A 165 -5.93 -23.29 16.45
CA GLU A 165 -4.54 -23.53 16.89
C GLU A 165 -3.58 -23.79 15.72
N ASN A 166 -4.09 -24.33 14.63
CA ASN A 166 -3.33 -24.70 13.43
C ASN A 166 -3.31 -23.61 12.34
N LEU A 167 -3.59 -22.35 12.70
CA LEU A 167 -3.52 -21.19 11.80
C LEU A 167 -2.19 -21.10 11.02
N ALA A 168 -1.07 -21.48 11.65
CA ALA A 168 0.25 -21.47 11.01
C ALA A 168 0.46 -22.59 9.98
N GLU A 169 -0.36 -23.64 10.00
CA GLU A 169 -0.24 -24.77 9.08
C GLU A 169 -0.89 -24.49 7.72
N ALA A 170 -1.76 -23.47 7.64
CA ALA A 170 -2.43 -23.09 6.41
C ALA A 170 -1.40 -22.63 5.36
N LYS A 171 -1.34 -23.34 4.23
CA LYS A 171 -0.35 -23.10 3.18
C LYS A 171 -0.80 -22.07 2.15
N THR A 172 -2.09 -21.77 2.11
CA THR A 172 -2.70 -20.92 1.07
C THR A 172 -3.73 -19.97 1.67
N LYS A 173 -3.98 -18.84 0.99
CA LYS A 173 -5.01 -17.88 1.42
C LYS A 173 -6.41 -18.50 1.55
N PRO A 174 -6.90 -19.31 0.58
CA PRO A 174 -8.24 -19.89 0.68
C PRO A 174 -8.37 -20.87 1.85
N GLU A 175 -7.31 -21.60 2.16
CA GLU A 175 -7.28 -22.51 3.31
C GLU A 175 -7.38 -21.73 4.62
N LEU A 176 -6.58 -20.68 4.78
CA LEU A 176 -6.58 -19.83 5.96
C LEU A 176 -7.93 -19.13 6.16
N GLU A 177 -8.51 -18.59 5.08
CA GLU A 177 -9.81 -17.95 5.10
C GLU A 177 -10.92 -18.94 5.47
N LYS A 178 -10.87 -20.17 4.92
CA LYS A 178 -11.80 -21.23 5.26
C LYS A 178 -11.70 -21.60 6.74
N GLN A 179 -10.50 -21.75 7.29
CA GLN A 179 -10.29 -22.08 8.71
C GLN A 179 -10.91 -21.01 9.62
N LEU A 180 -10.62 -19.73 9.36
CA LEU A 180 -11.16 -18.62 10.15
C LEU A 180 -12.68 -18.50 10.05
N LYS A 181 -13.24 -18.61 8.84
CA LYS A 181 -14.70 -18.57 8.64
C LYS A 181 -15.40 -19.78 9.27
N THR A 182 -14.78 -20.96 9.21
CA THR A 182 -15.32 -22.17 9.83
C THR A 182 -15.33 -22.06 11.35
N ALA A 183 -14.30 -21.41 11.93
CA ALA A 183 -14.29 -21.09 13.36
C ALA A 183 -15.41 -20.09 13.74
N GLY A 184 -15.80 -19.22 12.81
CA GLY A 184 -16.92 -18.29 12.97
C GLY A 184 -16.53 -16.81 12.85
N PHE A 185 -15.26 -16.49 12.55
CA PHE A 185 -14.84 -15.10 12.37
C PHE A 185 -15.47 -14.49 11.11
N THR A 186 -15.98 -13.28 11.26
CA THR A 186 -16.73 -12.58 10.20
C THR A 186 -16.00 -11.38 9.62
N ASP A 187 -15.09 -10.76 10.40
CA ASP A 187 -14.32 -9.58 9.97
C ASP A 187 -12.88 -9.97 9.64
N ILE A 188 -12.66 -10.43 8.40
CA ILE A 188 -11.36 -10.88 7.92
C ILE A 188 -10.96 -9.98 6.75
N LYS A 189 -9.85 -9.27 6.90
CA LYS A 189 -9.30 -8.35 5.90
C LYS A 189 -7.96 -8.84 5.38
N TRP A 190 -7.87 -8.96 4.07
CA TRP A 190 -6.64 -9.25 3.35
C TRP A 190 -5.97 -7.96 2.87
N THR A 191 -4.67 -7.83 3.12
CA THR A 191 -3.89 -6.66 2.71
C THR A 191 -2.64 -7.10 1.96
N ALA A 192 -2.51 -6.68 0.72
CA ALA A 192 -1.30 -6.91 -0.07
C ALA A 192 -0.17 -6.00 0.42
N VAL A 193 1.05 -6.55 0.51
CA VAL A 193 2.27 -5.81 0.78
C VAL A 193 3.22 -6.04 -0.39
N ALA A 194 3.52 -4.99 -1.14
CA ALA A 194 4.39 -5.06 -2.30
C ALA A 194 5.77 -5.63 -1.93
N ASP A 195 6.22 -6.66 -2.63
CA ASP A 195 7.55 -7.27 -2.44
C ASP A 195 8.12 -7.72 -3.79
N LYS A 196 9.42 -7.46 -4.00
CA LYS A 196 10.16 -7.79 -5.24
C LYS A 196 10.54 -9.27 -5.31
N ASP A 197 10.46 -10.03 -4.22
CA ASP A 197 10.75 -11.46 -4.21
C ASP A 197 9.55 -12.25 -4.70
N LYS A 198 9.57 -12.62 -5.99
CA LYS A 198 8.55 -13.45 -6.63
C LYS A 198 8.30 -14.77 -5.91
N ALA A 199 9.32 -15.34 -5.26
CA ALA A 199 9.15 -16.60 -4.51
C ALA A 199 8.32 -16.42 -3.24
N LYS A 200 8.09 -15.18 -2.78
CA LYS A 200 7.19 -14.88 -1.67
C LYS A 200 5.78 -14.56 -2.10
N HIS A 201 5.50 -14.39 -3.38
CA HIS A 201 4.17 -13.99 -3.85
C HIS A 201 3.08 -14.87 -3.25
N GLU A 202 2.06 -14.22 -2.69
CA GLU A 202 0.92 -14.80 -1.97
C GLU A 202 1.22 -15.48 -0.63
N LYS A 203 2.49 -15.58 -0.21
CA LYS A 203 2.83 -16.07 1.12
C LYS A 203 2.36 -15.09 2.17
N ILE A 204 1.82 -15.65 3.25
CA ILE A 204 1.40 -14.90 4.42
C ILE A 204 2.63 -14.26 5.07
N GLN A 205 2.54 -12.97 5.34
CA GLN A 205 3.57 -12.23 6.07
C GLN A 205 3.23 -12.19 7.55
N LYS A 206 2.01 -11.74 7.89
CA LYS A 206 1.59 -11.49 9.27
C LYS A 206 0.08 -11.66 9.41
N ILE A 207 -0.33 -12.11 10.60
CA ILE A 207 -1.73 -12.18 11.02
C ILE A 207 -1.88 -11.34 12.29
N SER A 208 -2.86 -10.46 12.32
CA SER A 208 -3.16 -9.60 13.47
C SER A 208 -4.61 -9.76 13.90
N LEU A 209 -4.84 -9.74 15.22
CA LEU A 209 -6.15 -9.80 15.85
C LEU A 209 -6.35 -8.55 16.70
N ALA A 210 -7.41 -7.78 16.44
CA ALA A 210 -7.64 -6.48 17.10
C ALA A 210 -6.44 -5.50 16.99
N GLY A 211 -5.66 -5.60 15.91
CA GLY A 211 -4.45 -4.80 15.70
C GLY A 211 -3.18 -5.33 16.35
N ALA A 212 -3.26 -6.33 17.24
CA ALA A 212 -2.10 -6.98 17.83
C ALA A 212 -1.60 -8.12 16.92
N GLU A 213 -0.29 -8.20 16.70
CA GLU A 213 0.33 -9.29 15.94
C GLU A 213 0.25 -10.62 16.69
N LEU A 214 -0.23 -11.65 16.02
CA LEU A 214 -0.26 -13.00 16.57
C LEU A 214 1.07 -13.69 16.35
N GLN A 215 1.65 -14.19 17.45
CA GLN A 215 2.80 -15.07 17.41
C GLN A 215 2.30 -16.52 17.28
N LEU A 216 2.55 -17.13 16.12
CA LEU A 216 2.12 -18.50 15.83
C LEU A 216 3.32 -19.47 15.82
N PRO A 217 3.15 -20.73 16.26
CA PRO A 217 1.93 -21.28 16.86
C PRO A 217 1.68 -20.71 18.26
N THR A 218 0.40 -20.50 18.60
CA THR A 218 0.03 -20.00 19.93
C THR A 218 0.11 -21.13 20.94
N LYS A 219 0.87 -20.93 22.02
CA LYS A 219 0.93 -21.89 23.15
C LYS A 219 -0.32 -21.85 24.05
N GLN A 220 -1.14 -20.82 23.90
CA GLN A 220 -2.32 -20.56 24.72
C GLN A 220 -3.56 -20.48 23.83
N GLU A 221 -4.67 -20.92 24.37
CA GLU A 221 -5.98 -20.76 23.76
C GLU A 221 -6.35 -19.28 23.72
N ILE A 222 -6.64 -18.77 22.52
CA ILE A 222 -7.08 -17.39 22.31
C ILE A 222 -8.58 -17.42 22.01
N ILE A 223 -9.35 -16.71 22.82
CA ILE A 223 -10.79 -16.51 22.63
C ILE A 223 -11.02 -15.04 22.28
N SER A 224 -11.81 -14.79 21.24
CA SER A 224 -12.13 -13.43 20.81
C SER A 224 -13.54 -13.34 20.26
N LYS A 225 -14.08 -12.12 20.12
CA LYS A 225 -15.36 -11.93 19.46
C LYS A 225 -15.27 -12.31 17.98
N LYS A 226 -16.33 -12.89 17.44
CA LYS A 226 -16.43 -13.26 16.01
C LYS A 226 -16.23 -12.06 15.07
N SER A 227 -16.60 -10.87 15.53
CA SER A 227 -16.45 -9.60 14.82
C SER A 227 -15.15 -8.88 15.12
N THR A 228 -14.25 -9.47 15.92
CA THR A 228 -12.93 -8.88 16.15
C THR A 228 -12.19 -8.81 14.83
N PRO A 229 -11.67 -7.64 14.42
CA PRO A 229 -10.96 -7.51 13.15
C PRO A 229 -9.74 -8.42 13.10
N ILE A 230 -9.69 -9.27 12.07
CA ILE A 230 -8.52 -10.05 11.69
C ILE A 230 -7.93 -9.43 10.44
N VAL A 231 -6.67 -9.00 10.52
CA VAL A 231 -5.95 -8.47 9.36
C VAL A 231 -4.82 -9.43 9.00
N ILE A 232 -4.85 -9.91 7.76
CA ILE A 232 -3.83 -10.80 7.21
C ILE A 232 -3.09 -10.04 6.12
N THR A 233 -1.78 -9.86 6.30
CA THR A 233 -0.92 -9.31 5.26
C THR A 233 -0.23 -10.44 4.51
N TYR A 234 -0.04 -10.25 3.20
CA TYR A 234 0.66 -11.19 2.34
C TYR A 234 1.55 -10.44 1.35
N TYR A 235 2.62 -11.10 0.90
CA TYR A 235 3.53 -10.53 -0.08
C TYR A 235 2.91 -10.53 -1.49
N ASP A 236 2.99 -9.40 -2.18
CA ASP A 236 2.42 -9.21 -3.50
C ASP A 236 3.48 -8.78 -4.52
N PHE A 237 3.68 -9.62 -5.53
CA PHE A 237 4.59 -9.36 -6.65
C PHE A 237 3.84 -8.72 -7.83
N SER A 238 2.52 -8.53 -7.75
CA SER A 238 1.68 -8.16 -8.90
C SER A 238 2.07 -6.84 -9.56
N SER A 239 2.64 -5.90 -8.81
CA SER A 239 3.12 -4.61 -9.32
C SER A 239 4.51 -4.68 -9.95
N PHE A 240 5.21 -5.82 -9.84
CA PHE A 240 6.57 -6.00 -10.32
C PHE A 240 6.66 -6.93 -11.53
N ALA A 241 7.72 -6.75 -12.32
CA ALA A 241 8.09 -7.60 -13.44
C ALA A 241 9.58 -7.92 -13.39
N GLU A 242 9.92 -9.14 -13.80
CA GLU A 242 11.31 -9.54 -14.00
C GLU A 242 11.79 -9.02 -15.36
N LEU A 243 12.97 -8.43 -15.35
CA LEU A 243 13.64 -8.01 -16.57
C LEU A 243 14.11 -9.22 -17.38
N PRO A 244 14.10 -9.14 -18.71
CA PRO A 244 14.73 -10.17 -19.52
C PRO A 244 16.22 -10.27 -19.17
N SER A 245 16.81 -11.47 -19.27
CA SER A 245 18.23 -11.68 -18.97
C SER A 245 19.15 -11.03 -20.00
N SER A 246 18.68 -10.89 -21.25
CA SER A 246 19.35 -10.18 -22.33
C SER A 246 18.34 -9.68 -23.36
N ILE A 247 18.75 -8.74 -24.20
CA ILE A 247 17.97 -8.25 -25.34
C ILE A 247 18.45 -8.98 -26.60
N SER A 248 17.73 -10.03 -26.99
CA SER A 248 18.07 -10.89 -28.13
C SER A 248 17.30 -10.56 -29.41
N THR A 249 16.43 -9.55 -29.36
CA THR A 249 15.54 -9.12 -30.44
C THR A 249 16.29 -8.31 -31.49
N LYS A 250 15.86 -8.41 -32.76
CA LYS A 250 16.51 -7.73 -33.89
C LYS A 250 15.89 -6.37 -34.23
N THR A 251 14.64 -6.14 -33.85
CA THR A 251 13.86 -4.95 -34.23
C THR A 251 13.29 -4.22 -33.01
N ALA A 252 12.97 -2.93 -33.17
CA ALA A 252 12.27 -2.12 -32.16
C ALA A 252 10.93 -2.74 -31.75
N ALA A 253 10.14 -3.20 -32.72
CA ALA A 253 8.84 -3.82 -32.49
C ALA A 253 8.93 -5.12 -31.67
N ASP A 254 9.88 -6.00 -32.00
CA ASP A 254 10.10 -7.25 -31.25
C ASP A 254 10.57 -6.96 -29.82
N THR A 255 11.44 -5.96 -29.67
CA THR A 255 11.93 -5.53 -28.36
C THR A 255 10.80 -4.95 -27.51
N LYS A 256 9.92 -4.14 -28.11
CA LYS A 256 8.73 -3.63 -27.43
C LYS A 256 7.84 -4.76 -26.96
N LYS A 257 7.58 -5.73 -27.84
CA LYS A 257 6.81 -6.93 -27.52
C LYS A 257 7.42 -7.71 -26.36
N LEU A 258 8.75 -7.87 -26.32
CA LEU A 258 9.46 -8.53 -25.22
C LEU A 258 9.16 -7.89 -23.86
N PHE A 259 9.21 -6.57 -23.75
CA PHE A 259 8.92 -5.87 -22.50
C PHE A 259 7.43 -5.85 -22.16
N THR A 260 6.54 -5.65 -23.15
CA THR A 260 5.10 -5.70 -22.89
C THR A 260 4.64 -7.09 -22.46
N ASP A 261 5.15 -8.16 -23.11
CA ASP A 261 4.87 -9.55 -22.72
C ASP A 261 5.48 -9.88 -21.35
N GLY A 262 6.59 -9.23 -20.99
CA GLY A 262 7.18 -9.24 -19.65
C GLY A 262 6.36 -8.50 -18.58
N GLY A 263 5.28 -7.82 -18.96
CA GLY A 263 4.36 -7.14 -18.04
C GLY A 263 4.61 -5.65 -17.85
N PHE A 264 5.57 -5.05 -18.57
CA PHE A 264 5.81 -3.61 -18.51
C PHE A 264 4.72 -2.85 -19.29
N SER A 265 4.15 -1.83 -18.65
CA SER A 265 3.02 -1.05 -19.16
C SER A 265 3.44 0.23 -19.88
N GLN A 266 4.62 0.77 -19.55
CA GLN A 266 5.16 2.01 -20.16
C GLN A 266 6.31 1.71 -21.11
N VAL A 267 6.00 1.14 -22.27
CA VAL A 267 7.01 0.81 -23.31
C VAL A 267 6.86 1.71 -24.53
N SER A 268 7.91 2.47 -24.83
CA SER A 268 7.95 3.46 -25.90
C SER A 268 9.18 3.27 -26.79
N GLU A 269 9.10 3.80 -28.02
CA GLU A 269 10.17 3.72 -29.02
C GLU A 269 10.61 5.14 -29.39
N VAL A 270 11.92 5.34 -29.53
CA VAL A 270 12.52 6.62 -29.94
C VAL A 270 13.45 6.37 -31.12
N ALA A 271 13.12 6.98 -32.25
CA ALA A 271 13.91 6.88 -33.47
C ALA A 271 15.11 7.84 -33.42
N THR A 272 16.27 7.38 -33.91
CA THR A 272 17.44 8.20 -34.21
C THR A 272 17.73 8.12 -35.71
N GLU A 273 17.79 9.26 -36.39
CA GLU A 273 17.98 9.29 -37.85
C GLU A 273 19.36 8.74 -38.25
N THR A 274 19.41 7.99 -39.36
CA THR A 274 20.65 7.54 -39.99
C THR A 274 20.54 7.55 -41.50
N ASN A 275 21.69 7.71 -42.17
CA ASN A 275 21.79 7.57 -43.62
C ASN A 275 22.10 6.13 -44.05
N GLU A 276 22.41 5.24 -43.11
CA GLU A 276 22.75 3.83 -43.38
C GLU A 276 21.48 2.96 -43.42
N ILE A 277 20.99 2.65 -44.61
CA ILE A 277 19.79 1.82 -44.82
C ILE A 277 19.91 0.44 -44.12
N ALA A 278 21.12 -0.13 -44.06
CA ALA A 278 21.37 -1.43 -43.41
C ALA A 278 21.12 -1.41 -41.88
N LYS A 279 21.15 -0.22 -41.26
CA LYS A 279 20.88 -0.05 -39.82
C LYS A 279 19.40 0.17 -39.51
N ASN A 280 18.55 0.39 -40.51
CA ASN A 280 17.13 0.71 -40.29
C ASN A 280 16.44 -0.34 -39.40
N GLY A 281 15.79 0.12 -38.33
CA GLY A 281 15.09 -0.72 -37.35
C GLY A 281 16.00 -1.39 -36.31
N GLN A 282 17.32 -1.31 -36.43
CA GLN A 282 18.25 -1.90 -35.45
C GLN A 282 18.25 -1.13 -34.13
N ILE A 283 18.31 -1.87 -33.03
CA ILE A 283 18.36 -1.32 -31.67
C ILE A 283 19.71 -0.65 -31.42
N ILE A 284 19.65 0.56 -30.86
CA ILE A 284 20.81 1.31 -30.36
C ILE A 284 21.03 0.97 -28.89
N ALA A 285 19.99 1.17 -28.09
CA ALA A 285 20.00 0.95 -26.65
C ALA A 285 18.57 0.80 -26.13
N VAL A 286 18.43 0.17 -24.97
CA VAL A 286 17.20 0.21 -24.19
C VAL A 286 17.52 0.87 -22.87
N GLU A 287 16.72 1.88 -22.53
CA GLU A 287 16.80 2.62 -21.29
C GLU A 287 15.55 2.35 -20.45
N ILE A 288 15.74 2.17 -19.15
CA ILE A 288 14.65 1.94 -18.20
C ILE A 288 14.82 2.94 -17.06
N ASP A 289 13.81 3.81 -16.88
CA ASP A 289 13.86 4.95 -15.95
C ASP A 289 15.14 5.79 -16.09
N GLY A 290 15.60 5.95 -17.35
CA GLY A 290 16.79 6.72 -17.71
C GLY A 290 18.13 6.00 -17.51
N LYS A 291 18.15 4.73 -17.08
CA LYS A 291 19.36 3.92 -16.98
C LYS A 291 19.48 2.95 -18.14
N SER A 292 20.70 2.73 -18.64
CA SER A 292 20.94 1.72 -19.68
C SER A 292 20.62 0.32 -19.15
N PHE A 293 19.91 -0.49 -19.94
CA PHE A 293 19.53 -1.86 -19.57
C PHE A 293 20.74 -2.70 -19.14
N ASN A 294 21.88 -2.52 -19.81
CA ASN A 294 23.11 -3.26 -19.54
C ASN A 294 23.79 -2.86 -18.21
N GLU A 295 23.43 -1.72 -17.65
CA GLU A 295 24.00 -1.18 -16.40
C GLU A 295 23.10 -1.46 -15.19
N MET A 296 21.94 -2.09 -15.39
CA MET A 296 21.00 -2.37 -14.32
C MET A 296 21.43 -3.57 -13.46
N ASN A 297 21.67 -3.28 -12.18
CA ASN A 297 21.92 -4.28 -11.15
C ASN A 297 20.64 -4.95 -10.65
N ASP A 298 19.54 -4.20 -10.57
CA ASP A 298 18.23 -4.76 -10.19
C ASP A 298 17.61 -5.48 -11.39
N LYS A 299 17.09 -6.68 -11.16
CA LYS A 299 16.43 -7.52 -12.16
C LYS A 299 14.91 -7.53 -12.01
N VAL A 300 14.37 -6.92 -10.97
CA VAL A 300 12.94 -6.82 -10.70
C VAL A 300 12.55 -5.36 -10.55
N LEU A 301 11.70 -4.87 -11.45
CA LEU A 301 11.26 -3.48 -11.49
C LEU A 301 9.74 -3.39 -11.41
N GLU A 302 9.23 -2.19 -11.15
CA GLU A 302 7.80 -1.93 -11.20
C GLU A 302 7.31 -2.00 -12.65
N LYS A 303 6.09 -2.50 -12.85
CA LYS A 303 5.51 -2.66 -14.18
C LYS A 303 5.25 -1.33 -14.89
N ASP A 304 5.21 -0.22 -14.17
CA ASP A 304 5.06 1.13 -14.73
C ASP A 304 6.40 1.85 -14.97
N SER A 305 7.54 1.20 -14.70
CA SER A 305 8.86 1.69 -15.11
C SER A 305 8.89 2.02 -16.60
N LYS A 306 9.51 3.15 -16.93
CA LYS A 306 9.54 3.70 -18.29
C LYS A 306 10.60 3.01 -19.13
N VAL A 307 10.17 2.12 -20.02
CA VAL A 307 11.04 1.46 -20.99
C VAL A 307 11.08 2.28 -22.28
N ILE A 308 12.27 2.71 -22.67
CA ILE A 308 12.53 3.48 -23.89
C ILE A 308 13.47 2.67 -24.79
N ILE A 309 12.97 2.31 -25.97
CA ILE A 309 13.72 1.56 -26.97
C ILE A 309 14.23 2.54 -28.02
N LYS A 310 15.55 2.79 -28.02
CA LYS A 310 16.19 3.65 -29.02
C LYS A 310 16.62 2.82 -30.22
N TYR A 311 16.26 3.23 -31.43
CA TYR A 311 16.58 2.49 -32.66
C TYR A 311 16.95 3.43 -33.82
N TRP A 312 17.67 2.91 -34.80
CA TRP A 312 18.04 3.65 -36.01
C TRP A 312 16.87 3.70 -37.01
N ASN A 313 16.54 4.89 -37.51
CA ASN A 313 15.56 5.09 -38.58
C ASN A 313 16.24 5.67 -39.84
N ALA A 314 16.19 4.93 -40.95
CA ALA A 314 16.75 5.33 -42.23
C ALA A 314 15.70 5.72 -43.28
N GLU A 315 14.46 6.02 -42.88
CA GLU A 315 13.35 6.39 -43.78
C GLU A 315 13.73 7.49 -44.79
N LYS A 316 14.46 8.52 -44.36
CA LYS A 316 14.94 9.59 -45.26
C LYS A 316 15.86 9.05 -46.35
N ALA A 317 16.85 8.22 -45.99
CA ALA A 317 17.78 7.61 -46.94
C ALA A 317 17.10 6.60 -47.86
N ILE A 318 16.12 5.84 -47.35
CA ILE A 318 15.28 4.93 -48.14
C ILE A 318 14.46 5.72 -49.16
N ALA A 319 13.80 6.80 -48.73
CA ALA A 319 12.99 7.65 -49.61
C ALA A 319 13.84 8.39 -50.66
N GLU A 320 15.06 8.81 -50.31
CA GLU A 320 16.00 9.40 -51.25
C GLU A 320 16.51 8.37 -52.28
N LYS A 321 16.87 7.17 -51.82
CA LYS A 321 17.23 6.06 -52.71
C LYS A 321 16.10 5.71 -53.68
N ALA A 322 14.86 5.58 -53.18
CA ALA A 322 13.69 5.30 -54.00
C ALA A 322 13.45 6.40 -55.05
N ARG A 323 13.57 7.68 -54.67
CA ARG A 323 13.47 8.80 -55.63
C ARG A 323 14.56 8.76 -56.69
N LYS A 324 15.79 8.39 -56.33
CA LYS A 324 16.90 8.27 -57.27
C LYS A 324 16.70 7.12 -58.25
N GLU A 325 16.31 5.95 -57.75
CA GLU A 325 16.00 4.77 -58.57
C GLU A 325 14.81 5.03 -59.50
N GLU A 326 13.78 5.74 -59.05
CA GLU A 326 12.66 6.15 -59.90
C GLU A 326 13.09 7.12 -61.00
N LYS A 327 13.93 8.11 -60.68
CA LYS A 327 14.49 9.04 -61.66
C LYS A 327 15.34 8.31 -62.70
N GLU A 328 16.15 7.34 -62.29
CA GLU A 328 16.94 6.51 -63.19
C GLU A 328 16.07 5.61 -64.06
N ARG A 329 14.99 5.02 -63.51
CA ARG A 329 13.99 4.25 -64.29
C ARG A 329 13.34 5.10 -65.37
N LEU A 330 12.89 6.31 -65.02
CA LEU A 330 12.29 7.25 -65.97
C LEU A 330 13.29 7.69 -67.05
N ALA A 331 14.56 7.92 -66.69
CA ALA A 331 15.61 8.26 -67.64
C ALA A 331 15.91 7.11 -68.61
N ALA A 332 15.98 5.88 -68.12
CA ALA A 332 16.19 4.69 -68.94
C ALA A 332 15.00 4.44 -69.89
N GLU A 333 13.77 4.69 -69.43
CA GLU A 333 12.57 4.61 -70.26
C GLU A 333 12.57 5.68 -71.36
N ALA A 334 12.92 6.93 -71.02
CA ALA A 334 13.08 8.01 -71.99
C ALA A 334 14.17 7.71 -73.04
N GLN A 335 15.30 7.13 -72.64
CA GLN A 335 16.33 6.68 -73.58
C GLN A 335 15.81 5.61 -74.55
N LYS A 336 15.06 4.62 -74.06
CA LYS A 336 14.46 3.59 -74.93
C LYS A 336 13.47 4.18 -75.93
N VAL A 337 12.66 5.16 -75.52
CA VAL A 337 11.75 5.88 -76.43
C VAL A 337 12.55 6.64 -77.49
N ALA A 338 13.58 7.38 -77.08
CA ALA A 338 14.44 8.13 -78.02
C ALA A 338 15.18 7.21 -79.00
N GLU A 339 15.65 6.03 -78.57
CA GLU A 339 16.28 5.03 -79.44
C GLU A 339 15.27 4.41 -80.42
N ALA A 340 14.05 4.11 -79.97
CA ALA A 340 12.99 3.60 -80.85
C ALA A 340 12.55 4.64 -81.89
N GLU A 341 12.48 5.92 -81.50
CA GLU A 341 12.21 7.04 -82.42
C GLU A 341 13.35 7.23 -83.42
N ALA A 342 14.61 7.17 -82.98
CA ALA A 342 15.76 7.24 -83.87
C ALA A 342 15.80 6.07 -84.87
N GLN A 343 15.51 4.85 -84.42
CA GLN A 343 15.42 3.68 -85.31
C GLN A 343 14.25 3.80 -86.31
N SER A 344 13.11 4.34 -85.88
CA SER A 344 11.96 4.61 -86.75
C SER A 344 12.30 5.67 -87.80
N GLN A 345 13.03 6.73 -87.44
CA GLN A 345 13.49 7.74 -88.39
C GLN A 345 14.50 7.16 -89.39
N VAL A 346 15.45 6.32 -88.95
CA VAL A 346 16.39 5.65 -89.88
C VAL A 346 15.67 4.71 -90.86
N GLN A 347 14.62 4.00 -90.41
CA GLN A 347 13.78 3.18 -91.30
C GLN A 347 12.95 4.04 -92.27
N GLN A 348 12.51 5.23 -91.86
CA GLN A 348 11.74 6.14 -92.69
C GLN A 348 12.61 6.84 -93.76
N PHE A 349 13.89 7.09 -93.49
CA PHE A 349 14.84 7.60 -94.50
C PHE A 349 15.36 6.52 -95.47
N ALA A 350 15.31 5.24 -95.11
CA ALA A 350 15.74 4.14 -95.98
C ALA A 350 14.65 3.66 -96.98
N ALA A 351 13.42 4.18 -96.89
CA ALA A 351 12.26 3.72 -97.66
C ALA A 351 11.67 4.79 -98.61
N THR A 352 12.48 5.67 -99.20
CA THR A 352 12.07 6.46 -100.38
C THR A 352 12.37 5.66 -101.66
N PRO A 353 11.37 5.10 -102.37
CA PRO A 353 11.60 4.55 -103.69
C PRO A 353 11.88 5.70 -104.67
N SER A 354 13.07 5.75 -105.27
CA SER A 354 13.30 6.59 -106.44
C SER A 354 12.39 6.07 -107.56
N GLN A 355 11.28 6.77 -107.82
CA GLN A 355 10.46 6.54 -109.00
C GLN A 355 11.34 6.80 -110.22
N ASN A 356 11.75 5.72 -110.88
CA ASN A 356 12.61 5.74 -112.05
C ASN A 356 11.77 6.17 -113.27
N THR A 357 11.45 7.47 -113.33
CA THR A 357 10.90 8.09 -114.53
C THR A 357 11.90 7.89 -115.66
N TYR A 358 11.45 7.45 -116.84
CA TYR A 358 12.31 7.26 -118.01
C TYR A 358 11.65 7.91 -119.23
N TYR A 359 12.35 8.83 -119.88
CA TYR A 359 11.90 9.45 -121.13
C TYR A 359 12.69 8.90 -122.30
N PRO A 360 12.05 8.29 -123.31
CA PRO A 360 12.76 7.73 -124.45
C PRO A 360 13.33 8.80 -125.40
N ASN A 361 12.80 10.04 -125.37
CA ASN A 361 13.26 11.15 -126.22
C ASN A 361 12.75 12.51 -125.72
N CYS A 362 13.30 13.60 -126.25
CA CYS A 362 12.92 14.97 -125.87
C CYS A 362 11.48 15.36 -126.18
N LYS A 363 10.81 14.67 -127.10
CA LYS A 363 9.38 14.91 -127.35
C LYS A 363 8.55 14.43 -126.17
N ALA A 364 8.87 13.28 -125.59
CA ALA A 364 8.23 12.77 -124.38
C ALA A 364 8.48 13.69 -123.18
N VAL A 365 9.70 14.23 -123.04
CA VAL A 365 10.06 15.20 -121.97
C VAL A 365 9.22 16.47 -122.09
N ARG A 366 9.12 17.07 -123.29
CA ARG A 366 8.33 18.28 -123.54
C ARG A 366 6.83 18.05 -123.37
N GLN A 367 6.30 16.91 -123.83
CA GLN A 367 4.89 16.56 -123.65
C GLN A 367 4.52 16.37 -122.18
N ALA A 368 5.45 15.88 -121.37
CA ALA A 368 5.29 15.80 -119.93
C ALA A 368 5.48 17.15 -119.21
N GLY A 369 5.82 18.23 -119.94
CA GLY A 369 6.10 19.55 -119.37
C GLY A 369 7.40 19.63 -118.57
N ALA A 370 8.29 18.66 -118.73
CA ALA A 370 9.52 18.50 -117.94
C ALA A 370 10.78 18.99 -118.66
N ALA A 371 10.64 19.75 -119.75
CA ALA A 371 11.77 20.32 -120.49
C ALA A 371 12.00 21.79 -120.12
N PRO A 372 13.26 22.25 -119.96
CA PRO A 372 14.49 21.44 -119.99
C PRO A 372 14.62 20.54 -118.74
N ILE A 373 15.23 19.36 -118.89
CA ILE A 373 15.45 18.38 -117.81
C ILE A 373 16.92 18.37 -117.37
N TYR A 374 17.19 18.48 -116.07
CA TYR A 374 18.56 18.66 -115.56
C TYR A 374 19.21 17.37 -115.09
N ARG A 375 20.55 17.29 -115.20
CA ARG A 375 21.33 16.17 -114.67
C ARG A 375 21.10 16.01 -113.16
N GLY A 376 20.60 14.85 -112.75
CA GLY A 376 20.24 14.54 -111.36
C GLY A 376 18.74 14.53 -111.09
N GLU A 377 17.92 15.05 -112.01
CA GLU A 377 16.46 14.95 -111.92
C GLU A 377 15.96 13.56 -112.35
N PRO A 378 14.90 13.04 -111.71
CA PRO A 378 14.27 11.78 -112.12
C PRO A 378 13.81 11.85 -113.59
N GLY A 379 14.32 10.96 -114.45
CA GLY A 379 14.02 10.99 -115.89
C GLY A 379 15.13 11.50 -116.79
N TYR A 380 16.17 12.15 -116.25
CA TYR A 380 17.33 12.53 -117.06
C TYR A 380 18.09 11.30 -117.55
N GLY A 381 18.44 11.29 -118.83
CA GLY A 381 19.35 10.33 -119.44
C GLY A 381 20.24 11.05 -120.43
N SER A 382 21.49 10.59 -120.58
CA SER A 382 22.47 11.22 -121.47
C SER A 382 22.02 11.28 -122.94
N HIS A 383 21.02 10.47 -123.34
CA HIS A 383 20.41 10.50 -124.67
C HIS A 383 19.44 11.68 -124.90
N LEU A 384 19.08 12.41 -123.86
CA LEU A 384 18.21 13.59 -123.90
C LEU A 384 19.01 14.90 -123.99
N ASP A 385 20.31 14.83 -123.70
CA ASP A 385 21.26 15.94 -123.62
C ASP A 385 22.31 15.74 -124.72
N ARG A 386 22.02 16.29 -125.91
CA ARG A 386 22.75 15.95 -127.14
C ARG A 386 24.16 16.55 -127.17
N ASP A 387 24.34 17.70 -126.54
CA ASP A 387 25.60 18.44 -126.47
C ASP A 387 26.35 18.19 -125.14
N GLY A 388 25.67 17.64 -124.13
CA GLY A 388 26.27 17.05 -122.93
C GLY A 388 26.54 18.03 -121.80
N ASP A 389 25.93 19.21 -121.85
CA ASP A 389 26.18 20.33 -120.93
C ASP A 389 25.47 20.15 -119.57
N GLY A 390 24.58 19.16 -119.45
CA GLY A 390 23.81 18.85 -118.26
C GLY A 390 22.35 19.32 -118.32
N VAL A 391 21.91 19.91 -119.43
CA VAL A 391 20.55 20.41 -119.67
C VAL A 391 19.94 19.67 -120.87
N GLY A 392 19.14 18.64 -120.59
CA GLY A 392 18.47 17.85 -121.61
C GLY A 392 17.29 18.57 -122.25
N CYS A 393 17.15 18.42 -123.57
CA CYS A 393 15.97 18.82 -124.33
C CYS A 393 15.65 20.33 -124.37
N GLU A 394 16.68 21.17 -124.35
CA GLU A 394 16.60 22.60 -124.70
C GLU A 394 15.90 22.88 -126.03
#